data_AF-A0A7X9I5W1-F1
#
_entry.id   AF-A0A7X9I5W1-F1
#
_cell.length_a   1.000
_cell.length_b   1.000
_cell.length_c   1.000
_cell.angle_alpha   90.00
_cell.angle_beta   90.00
_cell.angle_gamma   90.00
#
_symmetry.space_group_name_H-M   'P 1'
#
loop_
_entity.id
_entity.type
_entity.pdbx_description
1 polymer ?
#
loop_
_entity_poly.entity_id
_entity_poly.type
_entity_poly.pdbx_seq_one_letter_code
_entity_poly.pdbx_strand_id
1 'polypeptide(L)'
;MVNVTVDGIKVSVPDNSTILQAAEAVGINVPTLCYHPDQSVKANCRVCVCEVEGNRLLQAACSQPVFEGMVVKTRTPKVIEARKTILEMILAHHPQDCLNCLRNENCELQSLAAEYFIRDNPFELKVRGLAKDLSTPSLFRDPDKCVLCRRCIEACSVIQTVDALGIENRGNHAMVVPSLGKNLSDSPCIMCGQCIHACPVGAIGEVEEIDKLLAAIADPNKVVVTQIAPAVRLAVSEEVGLLTGDLPMEVFVAGLKQVGFDHVLHTNFTADLTIMEEGNELLSRLQNGGKLPMFTSCSPGWINFAETFYPDLLDNLSTCKSPQQMFGALVKTYWAEKMNIPAENIYSVSIMPCVAKKFEAARPEMNASGYRDVDLVLTTREVGRLFRMSGIDFKKLPAQPFSPWMSEYTGAAVIFGATGGVMEAALRTVYEVVMEETLGDLNFTFARGFEGIKEAEVDLKGTKVKVAIAHGLGHARQLMDQVRAGQSPYHFIEIMACPGGCIGGGGQPITKRNAKRLERIEAIYEEDQAMEARKSHINKEVQALYAEYLEKPLGHKSHELLHTHYHDKHKKFL
;
A
#
# COMPACT_ATOMS: atom_id res chain seq x y z
N MET A 1 -12.33 -30.57 18.68
CA MET A 1 -13.12 -29.44 19.22
C MET A 1 -12.99 -29.48 20.73
N VAL A 2 -12.77 -28.33 21.36
CA VAL A 2 -12.62 -28.17 22.81
C VAL A 2 -13.78 -27.34 23.36
N ASN A 3 -14.39 -27.79 24.45
CA ASN A 3 -15.48 -27.07 25.11
C ASN A 3 -14.92 -26.17 26.23
N VAL A 4 -15.22 -24.89 26.14
CA VAL A 4 -14.84 -23.88 27.13
C VAL A 4 -16.02 -23.01 27.52
N THR A 5 -15.91 -22.34 28.67
CA THR A 5 -16.88 -21.35 29.13
C THR A 5 -16.20 -19.99 29.21
N VAL A 6 -16.68 -19.00 28.45
CA VAL A 6 -16.17 -17.63 28.48
C VAL A 6 -17.26 -16.69 29.01
N ASP A 7 -17.01 -16.05 30.15
CA ASP A 7 -17.97 -15.20 30.86
C ASP A 7 -19.36 -15.84 31.03
N GLY A 8 -19.38 -17.15 31.32
CA GLY A 8 -20.61 -17.93 31.51
C GLY A 8 -21.24 -18.50 30.23
N ILE A 9 -20.72 -18.15 29.06
CA ILE A 9 -21.20 -18.66 27.76
C ILE A 9 -20.37 -19.88 27.37
N LYS A 10 -21.02 -21.03 27.15
CA LYS A 10 -20.37 -22.24 26.64
C LYS A 10 -20.11 -22.11 25.14
N VAL A 11 -18.91 -22.49 24.70
CA VAL A 11 -18.52 -22.50 23.29
C VAL A 11 -17.63 -23.70 23.00
N SER A 12 -17.78 -24.24 21.79
CA SER A 12 -16.92 -25.29 21.27
C SER A 12 -16.09 -24.69 20.14
N VAL A 13 -14.76 -24.77 20.25
CA VAL A 13 -13.81 -24.21 19.28
C VAL A 13 -12.82 -25.27 18.80
N PRO A 14 -12.14 -25.07 17.66
CA PRO A 14 -11.08 -25.98 17.22
C PRO A 14 -9.98 -26.17 18.28
N ASP A 15 -9.36 -27.35 18.27
CA ASP A 15 -8.23 -27.63 19.14
C ASP A 15 -7.08 -26.66 18.83
N ASN A 16 -6.36 -26.22 19.84
CA ASN A 16 -5.32 -25.18 19.77
C ASN A 16 -5.81 -23.74 19.52
N SER A 17 -7.13 -23.47 19.50
CA SER A 17 -7.61 -22.09 19.55
C SER A 17 -7.11 -21.37 20.80
N THR A 18 -6.87 -20.07 20.70
CA THR A 18 -6.52 -19.23 21.86
C THR A 18 -7.76 -18.79 22.61
N ILE A 19 -7.60 -18.37 23.87
CA ILE A 19 -8.69 -17.75 24.64
C ILE A 19 -9.29 -16.56 23.88
N LEU A 20 -8.47 -15.77 23.18
CA LEU A 20 -8.93 -14.63 22.39
C LEU A 20 -9.91 -15.06 21.27
N GLN A 21 -9.58 -16.13 20.55
CA GLN A 21 -10.45 -16.68 19.50
C GLN A 21 -11.74 -17.28 20.07
N ALA A 22 -11.66 -17.96 21.23
CA ALA A 22 -12.84 -18.48 21.90
C ALA A 22 -13.78 -17.36 22.39
N ALA A 23 -13.23 -16.25 22.89
CA ALA A 23 -14.00 -15.07 23.26
C ALA A 23 -14.67 -14.41 22.05
N GLU A 24 -13.95 -14.28 20.92
CA GLU A 24 -14.49 -13.73 19.67
C GLU A 24 -15.67 -14.56 19.14
N ALA A 25 -15.59 -15.89 19.22
CA ALA A 25 -16.63 -16.82 18.77
C ALA A 25 -17.98 -16.66 19.51
N VAL A 26 -17.98 -16.09 20.71
CA VAL A 26 -19.20 -15.80 21.50
C VAL A 26 -19.54 -14.30 21.55
N GLY A 27 -18.90 -13.49 20.70
CA GLY A 27 -19.13 -12.05 20.64
C GLY A 27 -18.54 -11.25 21.82
N ILE A 28 -17.61 -11.84 22.57
CA ILE A 28 -16.91 -11.16 23.66
C ILE A 28 -15.63 -10.52 23.14
N ASN A 29 -15.61 -9.19 23.11
CA ASN A 29 -14.41 -8.44 22.76
C ASN A 29 -13.43 -8.36 23.94
N VAL A 30 -12.24 -8.96 23.76
CA VAL A 30 -11.10 -8.81 24.66
C VAL A 30 -10.13 -7.80 24.03
N PRO A 31 -9.81 -6.68 24.71
CA PRO A 31 -8.96 -5.65 24.13
C PRO A 31 -7.55 -6.14 23.88
N THR A 32 -6.94 -5.65 22.82
CA THR A 32 -5.57 -5.96 22.44
C THR A 32 -4.84 -4.71 21.96
N LEU A 33 -3.51 -4.75 21.94
CA LEU A 33 -2.68 -3.65 21.43
C LEU A 33 -1.50 -4.16 20.58
N CYS A 34 -0.71 -5.09 21.13
CA CYS A 34 0.38 -5.72 20.38
C CYS A 34 -0.05 -6.88 19.47
N TYR A 35 -1.23 -7.43 19.71
CA TYR A 35 -1.80 -8.47 18.86
C TYR A 35 -2.20 -7.84 17.53
N HIS A 36 -1.95 -8.56 16.45
CA HIS A 36 -2.42 -8.22 15.12
C HIS A 36 -2.88 -9.53 14.48
N PRO A 37 -4.10 -9.61 13.92
CA PRO A 37 -4.68 -10.86 13.44
C PRO A 37 -3.86 -11.52 12.32
N ASP A 38 -3.22 -10.72 11.46
CA ASP A 38 -2.37 -11.22 10.37
C ASP A 38 -0.88 -11.38 10.73
N GLN A 39 -0.55 -11.51 12.03
CA GLN A 39 0.84 -11.65 12.46
C GLN A 39 0.98 -12.72 13.55
N SER A 40 2.21 -13.18 13.79
CA SER A 40 2.52 -14.05 14.94
C SER A 40 2.15 -13.39 16.27
N VAL A 41 1.86 -14.19 17.30
CA VAL A 41 1.51 -13.69 18.63
C VAL A 41 2.75 -13.23 19.39
N LYS A 42 2.76 -11.97 19.84
CA LYS A 42 3.86 -11.39 20.65
C LYS A 42 3.69 -11.56 22.16
N ALA A 43 2.45 -11.56 22.63
CA ALA A 43 2.06 -11.62 24.05
C ALA A 43 2.75 -10.58 24.99
N ASN A 44 3.29 -9.47 24.47
CA ASN A 44 4.15 -8.56 25.24
C ASN A 44 3.41 -7.40 25.93
N CYS A 45 2.35 -6.84 25.33
CA CYS A 45 1.66 -5.66 25.91
C CYS A 45 0.78 -5.99 27.13
N ARG A 46 0.38 -7.26 27.29
CA ARG A 46 -0.50 -7.75 28.36
C ARG A 46 -1.89 -7.08 28.48
N VAL A 47 -2.29 -6.20 27.56
CA VAL A 47 -3.65 -5.60 27.54
C VAL A 47 -4.77 -6.67 27.47
N CYS A 48 -4.51 -7.81 26.82
CA CYS A 48 -5.48 -8.91 26.68
C CYS A 48 -5.54 -9.87 27.88
N VAL A 49 -5.10 -9.47 29.07
CA VAL A 49 -5.13 -10.36 30.25
C VAL A 49 -6.56 -10.77 30.62
N CYS A 50 -6.72 -12.00 31.07
CA CYS A 50 -7.98 -12.59 31.54
C CYS A 50 -7.73 -13.53 32.73
N GLU A 51 -8.77 -13.85 33.48
CA GLU A 51 -8.73 -14.81 34.56
C GLU A 51 -9.15 -16.19 34.03
N VAL A 52 -8.41 -17.22 34.44
CA VAL A 52 -8.73 -18.63 34.14
C VAL A 52 -8.91 -19.32 35.49
N GLU A 53 -10.06 -19.98 35.71
CA GLU A 53 -10.32 -20.64 36.99
C GLU A 53 -9.26 -21.70 37.31
N GLY A 54 -8.87 -21.76 38.58
CA GLY A 54 -7.76 -22.61 39.05
C GLY A 54 -6.36 -22.01 38.80
N ASN A 55 -6.23 -20.94 38.01
CA ASN A 55 -4.95 -20.30 37.74
C ASN A 55 -4.73 -19.07 38.64
N ARG A 56 -3.56 -18.99 39.29
CA ARG A 56 -3.23 -17.88 40.22
C ARG A 56 -2.98 -16.56 39.47
N LEU A 57 -2.34 -16.64 38.31
CA LEU A 57 -1.91 -15.49 37.51
C LEU A 57 -2.90 -15.23 36.37
N LEU A 58 -3.05 -13.95 36.01
CA LEU A 58 -3.82 -13.58 34.82
C LEU A 58 -3.08 -14.02 33.54
N GLN A 59 -3.82 -14.65 32.64
CA GLN A 59 -3.29 -15.20 31.39
C GLN A 59 -3.51 -14.25 30.23
N ALA A 60 -2.57 -14.18 29.29
CA ALA A 60 -2.77 -13.39 28.08
C ALA A 60 -3.67 -14.15 27.11
N ALA A 61 -4.85 -13.60 26.83
CA ALA A 61 -5.84 -14.27 25.99
C ALA A 61 -5.31 -14.57 24.57
N CYS A 62 -4.46 -13.69 24.03
CA CYS A 62 -3.92 -13.83 22.67
C CYS A 62 -2.96 -15.01 22.48
N SER A 63 -2.36 -15.55 23.56
CA SER A 63 -1.33 -16.59 23.47
C SER A 63 -1.67 -17.87 24.21
N GLN A 64 -2.66 -17.84 25.11
CA GLN A 64 -3.01 -18.99 25.91
C GLN A 64 -3.94 -19.92 25.12
N PRO A 65 -3.54 -21.17 24.81
CA PRO A 65 -4.43 -22.14 24.20
C PRO A 65 -5.54 -22.55 25.17
N VAL A 66 -6.72 -22.82 24.61
CA VAL A 66 -7.84 -23.38 25.37
C VAL A 66 -7.65 -24.88 25.64
N PHE A 67 -8.22 -25.36 26.74
CA PHE A 67 -8.28 -26.79 27.08
C PHE A 67 -9.67 -27.17 27.58
N GLU A 68 -10.00 -28.46 27.56
CA GLU A 68 -11.34 -28.96 27.86
C GLU A 68 -11.78 -28.55 29.28
N GLY A 69 -12.98 -27.99 29.39
CA GLY A 69 -13.54 -27.54 30.66
C GLY A 69 -12.93 -26.22 31.18
N MET A 70 -12.09 -25.53 30.39
CA MET A 70 -11.55 -24.22 30.78
C MET A 70 -12.68 -23.21 31.00
N VAL A 71 -12.64 -22.51 32.15
CA VAL A 71 -13.54 -21.40 32.47
C VAL A 71 -12.74 -20.11 32.50
N VAL A 72 -13.09 -19.18 31.61
CA VAL A 72 -12.42 -17.88 31.44
C VAL A 72 -13.36 -16.75 31.88
N LYS A 73 -12.83 -15.82 32.66
CA LYS A 73 -13.51 -14.57 33.02
C LYS A 73 -12.70 -13.38 32.50
N THR A 74 -13.30 -12.60 31.61
CA THR A 74 -12.59 -11.52 30.88
C THR A 74 -12.80 -10.12 31.48
N ARG A 75 -13.71 -9.99 32.46
CA ARG A 75 -14.15 -8.70 33.04
C ARG A 75 -14.32 -8.71 34.57
N THR A 76 -13.57 -9.54 35.30
CA THR A 76 -13.57 -9.44 36.77
C THR A 76 -12.96 -8.10 37.21
N PRO A 77 -13.29 -7.56 38.40
CA PRO A 77 -12.66 -6.33 38.91
C PRO A 77 -11.13 -6.38 38.88
N LYS A 78 -10.56 -7.55 39.19
CA LYS A 78 -9.12 -7.82 39.10
C LYS A 78 -8.56 -7.68 37.68
N VAL A 79 -9.28 -8.19 36.67
CA VAL A 79 -8.86 -8.07 35.26
C VAL A 79 -8.95 -6.63 34.77
N ILE A 80 -10.04 -5.93 35.10
CA ILE A 80 -10.25 -4.53 34.72
C ILE A 80 -9.15 -3.65 35.30
N GLU A 81 -8.86 -3.79 36.59
CA GLU A 81 -7.80 -3.04 37.26
C GLU A 81 -6.44 -3.33 36.64
N ALA A 82 -6.10 -4.59 36.40
CA ALA A 82 -4.83 -4.96 35.77
C ALA A 82 -4.65 -4.32 34.38
N ARG A 83 -5.69 -4.32 33.55
CA ARG A 83 -5.66 -3.68 32.22
C ARG A 83 -5.51 -2.16 32.32
N LYS A 84 -6.24 -1.53 33.26
CA LYS A 84 -6.13 -0.10 33.52
C LYS A 84 -4.71 0.28 33.92
N THR A 85 -4.12 -0.42 34.89
CA THR A 85 -2.73 -0.19 35.33
C THR A 85 -1.73 -0.37 34.17
N ILE A 86 -1.91 -1.40 33.34
CA ILE A 86 -1.04 -1.62 32.15
C ILE A 86 -1.12 -0.43 31.19
N LEU A 87 -2.32 0.06 30.90
CA LEU A 87 -2.51 1.22 30.02
C LEU A 87 -1.93 2.49 30.62
N GLU A 88 -2.13 2.73 31.92
CA GLU A 88 -1.52 3.85 32.66
C GLU A 88 0.02 3.80 32.58
N MET A 89 0.64 2.63 32.73
CA MET A 89 2.09 2.47 32.56
C MET A 89 2.58 2.76 31.13
N ILE A 90 1.80 2.36 30.10
CA ILE A 90 2.12 2.70 28.71
C ILE A 90 2.02 4.22 28.50
N LEU A 91 0.95 4.84 29.01
CA LEU A 91 0.70 6.27 28.90
C LEU A 91 1.72 7.10 29.68
N ALA A 92 2.34 6.55 30.73
CA ALA A 92 3.43 7.20 31.47
C ALA A 92 4.69 7.41 30.61
N HIS A 93 4.82 6.70 29.48
CA HIS A 93 5.95 6.82 28.56
C HIS A 93 5.55 7.28 27.16
N HIS A 94 4.31 7.77 26.99
CA HIS A 94 3.77 8.19 25.70
C HIS A 94 3.33 9.66 25.76
N PRO A 95 3.81 10.53 24.84
CA PRO A 95 3.34 11.92 24.77
C PRO A 95 1.82 11.98 24.65
N GLN A 96 1.18 12.85 25.44
CA GLN A 96 -0.28 13.03 25.44
C GLN A 96 -0.70 14.21 24.54
N ASP A 97 -0.07 14.30 23.36
CA ASP A 97 -0.21 15.40 22.41
C ASP A 97 -1.21 15.08 21.28
N CYS A 98 -2.32 14.42 21.60
CA CYS A 98 -3.25 13.84 20.61
C CYS A 98 -3.72 14.84 19.54
N LEU A 99 -3.90 16.11 19.90
CA LEU A 99 -4.30 17.18 18.96
C LEU A 99 -3.25 17.49 17.88
N ASN A 100 -1.98 17.15 18.13
CA ASN A 100 -0.87 17.32 17.20
C ASN A 100 -0.55 16.03 16.43
N CYS A 101 -1.25 14.93 16.72
CA CYS A 101 -0.92 13.60 16.23
C CYS A 101 -1.76 13.23 15.01
N LEU A 102 -1.12 12.73 13.94
CA LEU A 102 -1.83 12.26 12.73
C LEU A 102 -2.80 11.09 12.98
N ARG A 103 -2.66 10.42 14.14
CA ARG A 103 -3.52 9.31 14.56
C ARG A 103 -4.68 9.76 15.46
N ASN A 104 -4.92 11.06 15.59
CA ASN A 104 -6.10 11.53 16.30
C ASN A 104 -7.36 10.85 15.72
N GLU A 105 -8.24 10.40 16.60
CA GLU A 105 -9.50 9.69 16.28
C GLU A 105 -9.35 8.27 15.68
N ASN A 106 -8.14 7.81 15.37
CA ASN A 106 -7.89 6.44 14.88
C ASN A 106 -6.70 5.73 15.56
N CYS A 107 -6.28 6.23 16.73
CA CYS A 107 -5.23 5.64 17.57
C CYS A 107 -5.81 4.55 18.49
N GLU A 108 -5.28 3.33 18.41
CA GLU A 108 -5.76 2.21 19.22
C GLU A 108 -5.50 2.45 20.72
N LEU A 109 -4.38 3.11 21.08
CA LEU A 109 -4.08 3.47 22.46
C LEU A 109 -5.06 4.54 23.00
N GLN A 110 -5.43 5.52 22.18
CA GLN A 110 -6.41 6.55 22.54
C GLN A 110 -7.79 5.91 22.79
N SER A 111 -8.22 5.00 21.91
CA SER A 111 -9.47 4.25 22.10
C SER A 111 -9.46 3.43 23.38
N LEU A 112 -8.37 2.72 23.68
CA LEU A 112 -8.25 1.93 24.91
C LEU A 112 -8.24 2.81 26.17
N ALA A 113 -7.56 3.96 26.14
CA ALA A 113 -7.58 4.89 27.27
C ALA A 113 -8.99 5.41 27.55
N ALA A 114 -9.76 5.71 26.49
CA ALA A 114 -11.16 6.11 26.60
C ALA A 114 -12.05 4.98 27.12
N GLU A 115 -11.89 3.75 26.61
CA GLU A 115 -12.63 2.55 27.02
C GLU A 115 -12.49 2.26 28.53
N TYR A 116 -11.30 2.48 29.09
CA TYR A 116 -10.99 2.26 30.51
C TYR A 116 -11.14 3.51 31.39
N PHE A 117 -11.69 4.61 30.84
CA PHE A 117 -11.91 5.88 31.55
C PHE A 117 -10.65 6.43 32.23
N ILE A 118 -9.49 6.30 31.59
CA ILE A 118 -8.23 6.86 32.11
C ILE A 118 -8.23 8.36 31.85
N ARG A 119 -8.49 9.14 32.91
CA ARG A 119 -8.53 10.61 32.88
C ARG A 119 -7.32 11.23 33.55
N ASP A 120 -6.83 10.57 34.59
CA ASP A 120 -5.63 10.92 35.33
C ASP A 120 -4.71 9.70 35.36
N ASN A 121 -3.40 9.93 35.40
CA ASN A 121 -2.41 8.86 35.46
C ASN A 121 -1.64 8.94 36.78
N PRO A 122 -1.64 7.88 37.63
CA PRO A 122 -0.90 7.87 38.88
C PRO A 122 0.62 7.80 38.68
N PHE A 123 1.09 7.41 37.49
CA PHE A 123 2.50 7.36 37.15
C PHE A 123 2.98 8.69 36.57
N GLU A 124 4.21 9.08 36.93
CA GLU A 124 4.88 10.26 36.39
C GLU A 124 5.14 10.10 34.89
N LEU A 125 4.78 11.12 34.10
CA LEU A 125 5.03 11.15 32.65
C LEU A 125 6.54 11.32 32.38
N LYS A 126 7.14 10.31 31.73
CA LYS A 126 8.55 10.24 31.34
C LYS A 126 8.70 9.88 29.86
N VAL A 127 8.62 10.90 29.02
CA VAL A 127 8.94 10.79 27.58
C VAL A 127 10.45 10.77 27.36
N ARG A 128 10.92 10.20 26.25
CA ARG A 128 12.37 10.06 25.99
C ARG A 128 12.99 11.35 25.47
N GLY A 129 12.21 12.22 24.83
CA GLY A 129 12.70 13.47 24.26
C GLY A 129 13.53 13.27 22.98
N LEU A 130 13.25 12.21 22.23
CA LEU A 130 13.98 11.89 21.01
C LEU A 130 13.37 12.59 19.80
N ALA A 131 14.22 13.06 18.89
CA ALA A 131 13.77 13.69 17.67
C ALA A 131 13.05 12.71 16.73
N LYS A 132 12.07 13.24 16.00
CA LYS A 132 11.43 12.53 14.89
C LYS A 132 12.43 12.39 13.73
N ASP A 133 12.54 11.17 13.20
CA ASP A 133 13.31 10.87 12.00
C ASP A 133 12.48 11.20 10.76
N LEU A 134 12.92 12.23 10.03
CA LEU A 134 12.35 12.72 8.77
C LEU A 134 13.34 12.53 7.61
N SER A 135 14.27 11.58 7.73
CA SER A 135 15.35 11.39 6.76
C SER A 135 14.91 10.80 5.42
N THR A 136 13.66 10.32 5.30
CA THR A 136 13.10 9.80 4.06
C THR A 136 11.98 10.70 3.54
N PRO A 137 11.78 10.81 2.22
CA PRO A 137 10.68 11.61 1.66
C PRO A 137 9.30 10.96 1.84
N SER A 138 9.24 9.68 2.21
CA SER A 138 8.00 8.89 2.18
C SER A 138 7.34 8.74 3.54
N LEU A 139 8.13 8.42 4.57
CA LEU A 139 7.63 8.11 5.90
C LEU A 139 8.57 8.61 6.99
N PHE A 140 8.00 8.93 8.13
CA PHE A 140 8.74 9.36 9.31
C PHE A 140 8.65 8.32 10.41
N ARG A 141 9.57 8.43 11.37
CA ARG A 141 9.54 7.65 12.61
C ARG A 141 9.63 8.58 13.83
N ASP A 142 8.71 8.41 14.77
CA ASP A 142 8.68 9.10 16.06
C ASP A 142 8.96 8.10 17.20
N PRO A 143 10.16 8.11 17.81
CA PRO A 143 10.52 7.25 18.94
C PRO A 143 9.69 7.46 20.19
N ASP A 144 9.26 8.68 20.47
CA ASP A 144 8.56 9.00 21.71
C ASP A 144 7.13 8.45 21.70
N LYS A 145 6.50 8.36 20.52
CA LYS A 145 5.17 7.76 20.37
C LYS A 145 5.20 6.23 20.35
N CYS A 146 6.36 5.58 20.38
CA CYS A 146 6.46 4.11 20.28
C CYS A 146 6.05 3.40 21.59
N VAL A 147 5.08 2.48 21.50
CA VAL A 147 4.60 1.63 22.61
C VAL A 147 5.27 0.24 22.67
N LEU A 148 6.35 0.03 21.92
CA LEU A 148 7.11 -1.25 21.87
C LEU A 148 6.25 -2.50 21.57
N CYS A 149 5.16 -2.34 20.81
CA CYS A 149 4.28 -3.45 20.44
C CYS A 149 4.92 -4.44 19.44
N ARG A 150 6.00 -4.03 18.75
CA ARG A 150 6.76 -4.81 17.76
C ARG A 150 5.97 -5.23 16.51
N ARG A 151 4.74 -4.74 16.32
CA ARG A 151 3.93 -4.98 15.10
C ARG A 151 4.64 -4.51 13.83
N CYS A 152 5.34 -3.37 13.90
CA CYS A 152 6.12 -2.82 12.77
C CYS A 152 7.36 -3.67 12.43
N ILE A 153 8.03 -4.25 13.43
CA ILE A 153 9.19 -5.11 13.22
C ILE A 153 8.77 -6.39 12.50
N GLU A 154 7.70 -7.03 12.95
CA GLU A 154 7.15 -8.22 12.27
C GLU A 154 6.78 -7.92 10.82
N ALA A 155 6.05 -6.81 10.60
CA ALA A 155 5.67 -6.40 9.25
C ALA A 155 6.88 -6.18 8.35
N CYS A 156 7.97 -5.61 8.87
CA CYS A 156 9.17 -5.30 8.10
C CYS A 156 10.11 -6.51 7.90
N SER A 157 10.30 -7.31 8.93
CA SER A 157 11.35 -8.33 9.00
C SER A 157 10.82 -9.71 8.61
N VAL A 158 9.61 -10.05 9.04
CA VAL A 158 9.01 -11.37 8.76
C VAL A 158 8.21 -11.34 7.47
N ILE A 159 7.27 -10.40 7.33
CA ILE A 159 6.37 -10.37 6.16
C ILE A 159 7.08 -9.80 4.92
N GLN A 160 7.85 -8.72 5.10
CA GLN A 160 8.52 -8.04 4.00
C GLN A 160 9.97 -8.50 3.81
N THR A 161 10.59 -9.18 4.79
CA THR A 161 12.00 -9.65 4.71
C THR A 161 13.01 -8.54 4.37
N VAL A 162 12.75 -7.33 4.84
CA VAL A 162 13.59 -6.14 4.61
C VAL A 162 14.54 -5.89 5.78
N ASP A 163 14.14 -6.28 6.99
CA ASP A 163 14.93 -6.14 8.22
C ASP A 163 15.40 -4.70 8.51
N ALA A 164 14.59 -3.70 8.12
CA ALA A 164 14.92 -2.29 8.34
C ALA A 164 14.69 -1.79 9.78
N LEU A 165 14.01 -2.57 10.61
CA LEU A 165 13.67 -2.22 12.00
C LEU A 165 14.07 -3.35 12.95
N GLY A 166 14.78 -3.00 14.02
CA GLY A 166 15.20 -3.92 15.08
C GLY A 166 14.81 -3.42 16.48
N ILE A 167 15.30 -4.13 17.49
CA ILE A 167 15.18 -3.75 18.91
C ILE A 167 16.58 -3.55 19.48
N GLU A 168 16.76 -2.43 20.16
CA GLU A 168 17.95 -2.15 20.96
C GLU A 168 17.59 -2.03 22.45
N ASN A 169 18.57 -2.28 23.32
CA ASN A 169 18.47 -2.18 24.78
C ASN A 169 17.41 -3.11 25.41
N ARG A 170 17.19 -2.98 26.72
CA ARG A 170 16.27 -3.81 27.51
C ARG A 170 15.56 -2.97 28.58
N GLY A 171 14.46 -3.52 29.13
CA GLY A 171 13.70 -2.87 30.19
C GLY A 171 13.10 -1.53 29.73
N ASN A 172 13.19 -0.52 30.59
CA ASN A 172 12.75 0.85 30.31
C ASN A 172 13.54 1.54 29.17
N HIS A 173 14.76 1.07 28.86
CA HIS A 173 15.59 1.61 27.79
C HIS A 173 15.32 0.95 26.43
N ALA A 174 14.47 -0.08 26.36
CA ALA A 174 14.19 -0.78 25.11
C ALA A 174 13.56 0.16 24.07
N MET A 175 14.01 0.05 22.82
CA MET A 175 13.54 0.87 21.70
C MET A 175 13.47 0.09 20.41
N VAL A 176 12.48 0.41 19.58
CA VAL A 176 12.51 0.04 18.16
C VAL A 176 13.44 1.02 17.45
N VAL A 177 14.40 0.53 16.69
CA VAL A 177 15.41 1.37 16.01
C VAL A 177 15.55 0.94 14.55
N PRO A 178 15.91 1.86 13.63
CA PRO A 178 16.38 1.46 12.31
C PRO A 178 17.59 0.53 12.42
N SER A 179 17.65 -0.50 11.59
CA SER A 179 18.84 -1.37 11.53
C SER A 179 20.01 -0.61 10.92
N LEU A 180 21.24 -0.93 11.36
CA LEU A 180 22.51 -0.45 10.78
C LEU A 180 22.77 1.07 10.86
N GLY A 181 21.89 1.85 11.48
CA GLY A 181 22.05 3.30 11.56
C GLY A 181 21.10 3.95 12.56
N LYS A 182 21.14 5.27 12.62
CA LYS A 182 20.26 6.05 13.50
C LYS A 182 18.95 6.42 12.79
N ASN A 183 19.01 6.63 11.47
CA ASN A 183 17.88 7.03 10.66
C ASN A 183 17.41 5.89 9.73
N LEU A 184 16.17 6.00 9.24
CA LEU A 184 15.57 5.08 8.28
C LEU A 184 16.27 5.09 6.91
N SER A 185 16.80 6.25 6.50
CA SER A 185 17.57 6.36 5.25
C SER A 185 18.84 5.51 5.27
N ASP A 186 19.48 5.40 6.44
CA ASP A 186 20.69 4.60 6.68
C ASP A 186 20.42 3.09 6.71
N SER A 187 19.16 2.69 6.91
CA SER A 187 18.75 1.30 7.00
C SER A 187 18.34 0.72 5.63
N PRO A 188 18.09 -0.60 5.51
CA PRO A 188 17.57 -1.19 4.28
C PRO A 188 16.11 -0.82 3.98
N CYS A 189 15.55 0.22 4.64
CA CYS A 189 14.18 0.67 4.43
C CYS A 189 13.88 0.91 2.94
N ILE A 190 12.91 0.16 2.42
CA ILE A 190 12.41 0.32 1.04
C ILE A 190 11.21 1.27 0.91
N MET A 191 10.82 1.91 2.02
CA MET A 191 9.76 2.93 2.10
C MET A 191 8.34 2.46 1.71
N CYS A 192 7.99 1.17 1.82
CA CYS A 192 6.64 0.67 1.43
C CYS A 192 5.50 1.08 2.39
N GLY A 193 5.84 1.48 3.62
CA GLY A 193 4.85 1.91 4.62
C GLY A 193 4.00 0.80 5.24
N GLN A 194 4.33 -0.48 5.08
CA GLN A 194 3.60 -1.56 5.77
C GLN A 194 3.71 -1.46 7.31
N CYS A 195 4.81 -0.88 7.80
CA CYS A 195 4.97 -0.55 9.21
C CYS A 195 3.99 0.53 9.72
N ILE A 196 3.45 1.40 8.85
CA ILE A 196 2.43 2.40 9.19
C ILE A 196 1.10 1.69 9.50
N HIS A 197 0.64 0.79 8.62
CA HIS A 197 -0.56 -0.03 8.86
C HIS A 197 -0.44 -0.87 10.14
N ALA A 198 0.75 -1.42 10.37
CA ALA A 198 1.01 -2.21 11.55
C ALA A 198 1.10 -1.38 12.84
N CYS A 199 1.31 -0.06 12.78
CA CYS A 199 1.49 0.76 13.97
C CYS A 199 0.12 1.09 14.62
N PRO A 200 -0.10 0.79 15.92
CA PRO A 200 -1.34 1.13 16.60
C PRO A 200 -1.45 2.61 17.02
N VAL A 201 -0.37 3.38 16.87
CA VAL A 201 -0.17 4.74 17.41
C VAL A 201 0.58 5.61 16.39
N GLY A 202 0.87 6.87 16.72
CA GLY A 202 1.55 7.83 15.84
C GLY A 202 3.08 7.67 15.73
N ALA A 203 3.63 6.48 15.98
CA ALA A 203 5.09 6.27 16.01
C ALA A 203 5.74 6.13 14.63
N ILE A 204 4.95 5.77 13.60
CA ILE A 204 5.39 5.71 12.21
C ILE A 204 4.22 6.22 11.37
N GLY A 205 4.48 7.15 10.44
CA GLY A 205 3.47 7.73 9.57
C GLY A 205 4.05 8.21 8.25
N GLU A 206 3.18 8.59 7.33
CA GLU A 206 3.55 9.25 6.07
C GLU A 206 4.08 10.66 6.32
N VAL A 207 5.00 11.12 5.45
CA VAL A 207 5.36 12.54 5.39
C VAL A 207 4.25 13.27 4.63
N GLU A 208 3.51 14.11 5.34
CA GLU A 208 2.41 14.89 4.77
C GLU A 208 2.93 16.05 3.92
N GLU A 209 2.28 16.28 2.78
CA GLU A 209 2.63 17.32 1.82
C GLU A 209 1.45 18.24 1.48
N ILE A 210 0.41 18.23 2.32
CA ILE A 210 -0.79 19.07 2.19
C ILE A 210 -0.44 20.55 2.06
N ASP A 211 0.45 21.07 2.92
CA ASP A 211 0.82 22.50 2.87
C ASP A 211 1.49 22.89 1.55
N LYS A 212 2.28 21.97 0.96
CA LYS A 212 2.90 22.19 -0.37
C LYS A 212 1.84 22.24 -1.46
N LEU A 213 0.80 21.40 -1.38
CA LEU A 213 -0.34 21.46 -2.31
C LEU A 213 -1.04 22.81 -2.18
N LEU A 214 -1.39 23.24 -0.97
CA LEU A 214 -2.11 24.50 -0.75
C LEU A 214 -1.29 25.69 -1.24
N ALA A 215 0.02 25.67 -1.06
CA ALA A 215 0.92 26.68 -1.62
C ALA A 215 0.90 26.70 -3.16
N ALA A 216 0.88 25.54 -3.81
CA ALA A 216 0.79 25.45 -5.27
C ALA A 216 -0.57 25.93 -5.80
N ILE A 217 -1.67 25.60 -5.11
CA ILE A 217 -3.03 26.10 -5.46
C ILE A 217 -3.12 27.62 -5.29
N ALA A 218 -2.41 28.18 -4.30
CA ALA A 218 -2.39 29.62 -4.06
C ALA A 218 -1.53 30.41 -5.06
N ASP A 219 -0.67 29.76 -5.86
CA ASP A 219 0.19 30.42 -6.84
C ASP A 219 -0.57 30.61 -8.17
N PRO A 220 -0.90 31.86 -8.57
CA PRO A 220 -1.66 32.12 -9.79
C PRO A 220 -0.89 31.79 -11.08
N ASN A 221 0.40 31.51 -11.01
CA ASN A 221 1.21 31.12 -12.16
C ASN A 221 1.24 29.60 -12.36
N LYS A 222 0.63 28.83 -11.45
CA LYS A 222 0.58 27.37 -11.52
C LYS A 222 -0.77 26.89 -11.99
N VAL A 223 -0.74 25.85 -12.81
CA VAL A 223 -1.89 25.03 -13.17
C VAL A 223 -1.70 23.70 -12.45
N VAL A 224 -2.50 23.48 -11.41
CA VAL A 224 -2.40 22.29 -10.55
C VAL A 224 -3.22 21.15 -11.17
N VAL A 225 -2.51 20.16 -11.69
CA VAL A 225 -3.10 19.01 -12.38
C VAL A 225 -2.93 17.78 -11.51
N THR A 226 -4.00 17.01 -11.34
CA THR A 226 -3.96 15.77 -10.54
C THR A 226 -4.26 14.51 -11.33
N GLN A 227 -3.68 13.40 -10.88
CA GLN A 227 -3.96 12.04 -11.35
C GLN A 227 -4.37 11.13 -10.20
N ILE A 228 -5.33 10.24 -10.46
CA ILE A 228 -5.89 9.33 -9.45
C ILE A 228 -5.44 7.89 -9.76
N ALA A 229 -4.79 7.25 -8.78
CA ALA A 229 -4.37 5.85 -8.89
C ALA A 229 -5.53 4.84 -8.76
N PRO A 230 -5.40 3.64 -9.36
CA PRO A 230 -6.47 2.64 -9.39
C PRO A 230 -6.96 2.15 -8.02
N ALA A 231 -6.15 2.19 -6.96
CA ALA A 231 -6.61 1.76 -5.63
C ALA A 231 -7.19 2.90 -4.77
N VAL A 232 -7.00 4.16 -5.17
CA VAL A 232 -7.50 5.34 -4.42
C VAL A 232 -8.99 5.47 -4.60
N ARG A 233 -9.46 5.34 -5.84
CA ARG A 233 -10.86 5.41 -6.27
C ARG A 233 -11.83 4.68 -5.34
N LEU A 234 -11.49 3.47 -4.90
CA LEU A 234 -12.35 2.69 -4.02
C LEU A 234 -12.12 2.95 -2.54
N ALA A 235 -10.88 3.25 -2.13
CA ALA A 235 -10.54 3.37 -0.72
C ALA A 235 -10.77 4.78 -0.16
N VAL A 236 -10.81 5.81 -1.01
CA VAL A 236 -11.02 7.20 -0.57
C VAL A 236 -12.42 7.42 0.02
N SER A 237 -13.40 6.62 -0.40
CA SER A 237 -14.76 6.65 0.14
C SER A 237 -14.77 6.38 1.66
N GLU A 238 -13.86 5.51 2.14
CA GLU A 238 -13.70 5.20 3.57
C GLU A 238 -13.24 6.43 4.38
N GLU A 239 -12.43 7.30 3.79
CA GLU A 239 -11.95 8.52 4.45
C GLU A 239 -13.04 9.59 4.62
N VAL A 240 -14.11 9.50 3.82
CA VAL A 240 -15.27 10.40 3.87
C VAL A 240 -16.50 9.74 4.50
N GLY A 241 -16.30 8.59 5.17
CA GLY A 241 -17.35 7.89 5.93
C GLY A 241 -18.34 7.08 5.10
N LEU A 242 -17.97 6.72 3.86
CA LEU A 242 -18.74 5.84 2.98
C LEU A 242 -18.12 4.43 2.96
N LEU A 243 -18.83 3.43 2.40
CA LEU A 243 -18.25 2.09 2.24
C LEU A 243 -17.25 2.07 1.08
N THR A 244 -16.42 1.04 1.02
CA THR A 244 -15.43 0.88 -0.07
C THR A 244 -16.14 0.87 -1.42
N GLY A 245 -15.71 1.75 -2.33
CA GLY A 245 -16.29 1.87 -3.68
C GLY A 245 -17.57 2.71 -3.79
N ASP A 246 -18.16 3.15 -2.67
CA ASP A 246 -19.44 3.90 -2.67
C ASP A 246 -19.33 5.36 -3.13
N LEU A 247 -18.14 5.87 -3.46
CA LEU A 247 -17.97 7.24 -3.95
C LEU A 247 -17.87 7.23 -5.48
N PRO A 248 -18.89 7.74 -6.22
CA PRO A 248 -18.82 7.81 -7.67
C PRO A 248 -17.64 8.66 -8.13
N MET A 249 -16.94 8.20 -9.17
CA MET A 249 -15.71 8.86 -9.63
C MET A 249 -15.92 10.32 -10.03
N GLU A 250 -17.02 10.65 -10.70
CA GLU A 250 -17.32 12.04 -11.08
C GLU A 250 -17.60 12.94 -9.87
N VAL A 251 -18.11 12.37 -8.77
CA VAL A 251 -18.28 13.10 -7.50
C VAL A 251 -16.93 13.28 -6.82
N PHE A 252 -16.04 12.29 -6.89
CA PHE A 252 -14.67 12.43 -6.41
C PHE A 252 -13.91 13.51 -7.19
N VAL A 253 -14.06 13.56 -8.52
CA VAL A 253 -13.52 14.63 -9.38
C VAL A 253 -14.03 16.00 -8.94
N ALA A 254 -15.35 16.12 -8.73
CA ALA A 254 -15.93 17.36 -8.22
C ALA A 254 -15.31 17.76 -6.87
N GLY A 255 -15.09 16.80 -5.97
CA GLY A 255 -14.47 17.04 -4.67
C GLY A 255 -13.04 17.57 -4.78
N LEU A 256 -12.23 17.01 -5.68
CA LEU A 256 -10.87 17.49 -5.95
C LEU A 256 -10.90 18.92 -6.53
N LYS A 257 -11.81 19.23 -7.45
CA LYS A 257 -11.97 20.58 -7.97
C LYS A 257 -12.37 21.58 -6.88
N GLN A 258 -13.23 21.18 -5.93
CA GLN A 258 -13.57 22.02 -4.77
C GLN A 258 -12.39 22.27 -3.83
N VAL A 259 -11.42 21.35 -3.74
CA VAL A 259 -10.18 21.56 -2.99
C VAL A 259 -9.27 22.58 -3.67
N GLY A 260 -9.39 22.76 -4.99
CA GLY A 260 -8.63 23.75 -5.76
C GLY A 260 -7.76 23.18 -6.87
N PHE A 261 -7.95 21.92 -7.27
CA PHE A 261 -7.30 21.38 -8.48
C PHE A 261 -7.94 21.97 -9.74
N ASP A 262 -7.13 22.51 -10.65
CA ASP A 262 -7.61 23.06 -11.93
C ASP A 262 -8.07 21.94 -12.88
N HIS A 263 -7.29 20.86 -12.92
CA HIS A 263 -7.54 19.72 -13.80
C HIS A 263 -7.42 18.40 -13.05
N VAL A 264 -8.38 17.52 -13.28
CA VAL A 264 -8.42 16.17 -12.71
C VAL A 264 -8.40 15.18 -13.86
N LEU A 265 -7.35 14.36 -13.90
CA LEU A 265 -7.07 13.32 -14.89
C LEU A 265 -6.93 11.96 -14.18
N HIS A 266 -6.59 10.89 -14.90
CA HIS A 266 -6.60 9.54 -14.33
C HIS A 266 -5.31 8.76 -14.59
N THR A 267 -4.64 8.25 -13.54
CA THR A 267 -3.41 7.43 -13.69
C THR A 267 -3.71 6.14 -14.48
N ASN A 268 -4.94 5.61 -14.39
CA ASN A 268 -5.37 4.46 -15.20
C ASN A 268 -5.16 4.64 -16.72
N PHE A 269 -5.24 5.85 -17.27
CA PHE A 269 -4.87 6.12 -18.66
C PHE A 269 -3.44 5.63 -18.96
N THR A 270 -2.51 5.98 -18.08
CA THR A 270 -1.11 5.54 -18.20
C THR A 270 -0.85 4.13 -17.69
N ALA A 271 -1.79 3.52 -16.96
CA ALA A 271 -1.72 2.10 -16.66
C ALA A 271 -2.04 1.27 -17.92
N ASP A 272 -3.05 1.68 -18.71
CA ASP A 272 -3.26 1.09 -20.04
C ASP A 272 -2.03 1.28 -20.93
N LEU A 273 -1.41 2.46 -20.90
CA LEU A 273 -0.16 2.73 -21.62
C LEU A 273 1.01 1.85 -21.15
N THR A 274 1.12 1.59 -19.84
CA THR A 274 2.13 0.69 -19.29
C THR A 274 1.98 -0.70 -19.87
N ILE A 275 0.75 -1.21 -20.02
CA ILE A 275 0.51 -2.51 -20.68
C ILE A 275 0.94 -2.50 -22.14
N MET A 276 0.74 -1.39 -22.85
CA MET A 276 1.18 -1.27 -24.24
C MET A 276 2.71 -1.37 -24.35
N GLU A 277 3.47 -0.63 -23.54
CA GLU A 277 4.94 -0.68 -23.57
C GLU A 277 5.48 -2.00 -23.01
N GLU A 278 5.02 -2.41 -21.82
CA GLU A 278 5.55 -3.58 -21.10
C GLU A 278 5.16 -4.90 -21.79
N GLY A 279 3.95 -4.98 -22.35
CA GLY A 279 3.52 -6.11 -23.16
C GLY A 279 4.36 -6.27 -24.43
N ASN A 280 4.67 -5.17 -25.12
CA ASN A 280 5.56 -5.21 -26.28
C ASN A 280 7.02 -5.50 -25.87
N GLU A 281 7.47 -5.02 -24.71
CA GLU A 281 8.81 -5.32 -24.19
C GLU A 281 8.96 -6.83 -23.92
N LEU A 282 7.96 -7.45 -23.30
CA LEU A 282 7.94 -8.90 -23.09
C LEU A 282 8.05 -9.66 -24.42
N LEU A 283 7.24 -9.28 -25.41
CA LEU A 283 7.26 -9.91 -26.74
C LEU A 283 8.62 -9.73 -27.42
N SER A 284 9.20 -8.54 -27.35
CA SER A 284 10.53 -8.26 -27.89
C SER A 284 11.61 -9.11 -27.20
N ARG A 285 11.57 -9.26 -25.87
CA ARG A 285 12.52 -10.12 -25.13
C ARG A 285 12.37 -11.60 -25.52
N LEU A 286 11.15 -12.09 -25.69
CA LEU A 286 10.88 -13.47 -26.11
C LEU A 286 11.37 -13.75 -27.54
N GLN A 287 11.18 -12.80 -28.47
CA GLN A 287 11.51 -12.99 -29.88
C GLN A 287 12.99 -12.73 -30.20
N ASN A 288 13.60 -11.73 -29.54
CA ASN A 288 14.94 -11.23 -29.87
C ASN A 288 16.03 -11.69 -28.88
N GLY A 289 15.70 -12.61 -27.95
CA GLY A 289 16.68 -13.14 -26.99
C GLY A 289 17.05 -12.16 -25.87
N GLY A 290 16.08 -11.39 -25.38
CA GLY A 290 16.27 -10.49 -24.24
C GLY A 290 16.42 -11.22 -22.90
N LYS A 291 16.79 -10.49 -21.85
CA LYS A 291 17.02 -11.07 -20.51
C LYS A 291 15.69 -11.48 -19.86
N LEU A 292 15.60 -12.75 -19.46
CA LEU A 292 14.43 -13.36 -18.83
C LEU A 292 14.80 -13.98 -17.46
N PRO A 293 13.82 -14.14 -16.53
CA PRO A 293 12.46 -13.60 -16.61
C PRO A 293 12.44 -12.07 -16.63
N MET A 294 11.45 -11.48 -17.28
CA MET A 294 11.16 -10.06 -17.14
C MET A 294 10.37 -9.83 -15.84
N PHE A 295 10.75 -8.82 -15.05
CA PHE A 295 10.03 -8.41 -13.85
C PHE A 295 9.25 -7.13 -14.10
N THR A 296 8.07 -7.01 -13.51
CA THR A 296 7.35 -5.73 -13.54
C THR A 296 8.09 -4.65 -12.78
N SER A 297 7.90 -3.40 -13.18
CA SER A 297 8.66 -2.25 -12.65
C SER A 297 7.80 -1.15 -12.01
N CYS A 298 6.46 -1.30 -12.02
CA CYS A 298 5.54 -0.23 -11.62
C CYS A 298 5.45 0.04 -10.10
N SER A 299 5.96 -0.89 -9.27
CA SER A 299 5.90 -0.83 -7.80
C SER A 299 7.21 -0.29 -7.21
N PRO A 300 7.27 0.95 -6.70
CA PRO A 300 8.53 1.56 -6.26
C PRO A 300 9.14 0.90 -5.03
N GLY A 301 8.32 0.31 -4.15
CA GLY A 301 8.82 -0.47 -3.01
C GLY A 301 9.53 -1.74 -3.48
N TRP A 302 9.08 -2.34 -4.59
CA TRP A 302 9.72 -3.46 -5.25
C TRP A 302 11.01 -3.03 -5.95
N ILE A 303 10.98 -1.93 -6.72
CA ILE A 303 12.20 -1.37 -7.34
C ILE A 303 13.28 -1.11 -6.29
N ASN A 304 12.94 -0.42 -5.20
CA ASN A 304 13.90 -0.10 -4.15
C ASN A 304 14.44 -1.37 -3.44
N PHE A 305 13.63 -2.43 -3.36
CA PHE A 305 14.05 -3.73 -2.86
C PHE A 305 15.02 -4.43 -3.83
N ALA A 306 14.73 -4.42 -5.13
CA ALA A 306 15.61 -4.97 -6.16
C ALA A 306 16.95 -4.22 -6.20
N GLU A 307 16.95 -2.89 -6.20
CA GLU A 307 18.17 -2.06 -6.15
C GLU A 307 19.02 -2.30 -4.89
N THR A 308 18.39 -2.73 -3.79
CA THR A 308 19.07 -2.95 -2.50
C THR A 308 19.59 -4.38 -2.35
N PHE A 309 18.81 -5.38 -2.73
CA PHE A 309 19.08 -6.79 -2.42
C PHE A 309 19.39 -7.65 -3.65
N TYR A 310 19.02 -7.19 -4.84
CA TYR A 310 19.17 -7.91 -6.12
C TYR A 310 19.74 -7.03 -7.25
N PRO A 311 20.83 -6.27 -7.01
CA PRO A 311 21.40 -5.39 -8.02
C PRO A 311 21.89 -6.15 -9.28
N ASP A 312 22.24 -7.43 -9.12
CA ASP A 312 22.63 -8.35 -10.19
C ASP A 312 21.50 -8.68 -11.17
N LEU A 313 20.25 -8.44 -10.78
CA LEU A 313 19.04 -8.76 -11.56
C LEU A 313 18.31 -7.51 -12.07
N LEU A 314 18.92 -6.31 -12.02
CA LEU A 314 18.24 -5.08 -12.45
C LEU A 314 17.91 -5.06 -13.95
N ASP A 315 18.73 -5.66 -14.80
CA ASP A 315 18.45 -5.77 -16.25
C ASP A 315 17.21 -6.63 -16.56
N ASN A 316 16.76 -7.44 -15.60
CA ASN A 316 15.54 -8.23 -15.74
C ASN A 316 14.28 -7.38 -15.51
N LEU A 317 14.38 -6.21 -14.87
CA LEU A 317 13.25 -5.29 -14.71
C LEU A 317 12.80 -4.76 -16.08
N SER A 318 11.49 -4.60 -16.25
CA SER A 318 10.93 -3.82 -17.35
C SER A 318 11.51 -2.41 -17.32
N THR A 319 11.89 -1.92 -18.49
CA THR A 319 12.39 -0.56 -18.67
C THR A 319 11.27 0.47 -18.60
N CYS A 320 10.01 0.05 -18.65
CA CYS A 320 8.87 0.93 -18.50
C CYS A 320 8.94 1.70 -17.17
N LYS A 321 8.66 3.01 -17.23
CA LYS A 321 8.30 3.79 -16.05
C LYS A 321 6.99 3.27 -15.47
N SER A 322 6.74 3.57 -14.19
CA SER A 322 5.43 3.28 -13.63
C SER A 322 4.35 4.18 -14.23
N PRO A 323 3.06 3.81 -14.12
CA PRO A 323 1.94 4.66 -14.57
C PRO A 323 2.04 6.10 -14.06
N GLN A 324 2.42 6.29 -12.78
CA GLN A 324 2.60 7.63 -12.20
C GLN A 324 3.61 8.48 -12.99
N GLN A 325 4.74 7.89 -13.36
CA GLN A 325 5.86 8.62 -13.98
C GLN A 325 5.67 8.75 -15.49
N MET A 326 5.07 7.76 -16.14
CA MET A 326 4.57 7.91 -17.51
C MET A 326 3.58 9.08 -17.60
N PHE A 327 2.64 9.17 -16.64
CA PHE A 327 1.71 10.28 -16.57
C PHE A 327 2.43 11.61 -16.39
N GLY A 328 3.39 11.68 -15.46
CA GLY A 328 4.14 12.89 -15.18
C GLY A 328 4.91 13.43 -16.39
N ALA A 329 5.53 12.54 -17.18
CA ALA A 329 6.20 12.92 -18.41
C ALA A 329 5.19 13.43 -19.47
N LEU A 330 4.06 12.74 -19.62
CA LEU A 330 3.04 13.06 -20.64
C LEU A 330 2.23 14.32 -20.31
N VAL A 331 1.95 14.58 -19.02
CA VAL A 331 1.18 15.76 -18.64
C VAL A 331 1.93 17.05 -18.94
N LYS A 332 3.27 17.01 -18.90
CA LYS A 332 4.18 18.13 -19.20
C LYS A 332 4.65 18.17 -20.64
N THR A 333 4.21 17.23 -21.48
CA THR A 333 4.54 17.19 -22.91
C THR A 333 3.24 17.14 -23.72
N TYR A 334 2.74 15.95 -24.02
CA TYR A 334 1.53 15.72 -24.80
C TYR A 334 0.31 16.53 -24.32
N TRP A 335 -0.03 16.47 -23.03
CA TRP A 335 -1.22 17.16 -22.51
C TRP A 335 -1.04 18.67 -22.46
N ALA A 336 0.15 19.13 -22.10
CA ALA A 336 0.53 20.54 -22.12
C ALA A 336 0.32 21.14 -23.52
N GLU A 337 0.76 20.45 -24.56
CA GLU A 337 0.55 20.83 -25.96
C GLU A 337 -0.95 20.83 -26.34
N LYS A 338 -1.70 19.78 -25.99
CA LYS A 338 -3.14 19.66 -26.27
C LYS A 338 -3.98 20.75 -25.59
N MET A 339 -3.58 21.14 -24.38
CA MET A 339 -4.26 22.17 -23.60
C MET A 339 -3.74 23.58 -23.86
N ASN A 340 -2.66 23.72 -24.64
CA ASN A 340 -1.95 24.98 -24.87
C ASN A 340 -1.50 25.67 -23.56
N ILE A 341 -0.91 24.88 -22.65
CA ILE A 341 -0.39 25.33 -21.34
C ILE A 341 1.13 25.15 -21.32
N PRO A 342 1.92 26.18 -20.96
CA PRO A 342 3.36 26.01 -20.80
C PRO A 342 3.71 24.96 -19.74
N ALA A 343 4.59 24.02 -20.08
CA ALA A 343 4.96 22.92 -19.18
C ALA A 343 5.54 23.38 -17.83
N GLU A 344 6.24 24.52 -17.80
CA GLU A 344 6.78 25.15 -16.58
C GLU A 344 5.72 25.62 -15.58
N ASN A 345 4.50 25.87 -16.06
CA ASN A 345 3.35 26.28 -15.25
C ASN A 345 2.60 25.08 -14.68
N ILE A 346 2.79 23.87 -15.23
CA ILE A 346 2.09 22.67 -14.77
C ILE A 346 2.72 22.18 -13.47
N TYR A 347 1.90 22.11 -12.42
CA TYR A 347 2.23 21.47 -11.16
C TYR A 347 1.52 20.11 -11.08
N SER A 348 2.27 19.05 -11.39
CA SER A 348 1.80 17.66 -11.51
C SER A 348 1.73 17.00 -10.13
N VAL A 349 0.51 16.77 -9.65
CA VAL A 349 0.22 16.11 -8.37
C VAL A 349 -0.31 14.71 -8.63
N SER A 350 0.20 13.72 -7.90
CA SER A 350 -0.34 12.36 -7.98
C SER A 350 -0.99 11.93 -6.68
N ILE A 351 -2.17 11.32 -6.77
CA ILE A 351 -2.88 10.77 -5.62
C ILE A 351 -2.70 9.25 -5.63
N MET A 352 -2.03 8.73 -4.61
CA MET A 352 -1.49 7.37 -4.61
C MET A 352 -1.86 6.61 -3.33
N PRO A 353 -2.09 5.30 -3.40
CA PRO A 353 -2.31 4.45 -2.23
C PRO A 353 -0.98 4.12 -1.50
N CYS A 354 0.12 4.75 -1.88
CA CYS A 354 1.47 4.28 -1.61
C CYS A 354 2.38 5.44 -1.18
N VAL A 355 3.06 5.28 -0.06
CA VAL A 355 4.06 6.26 0.40
C VAL A 355 5.38 6.18 -0.38
N ALA A 356 5.75 5.00 -0.91
CA ALA A 356 6.96 4.85 -1.73
C ALA A 356 6.87 5.61 -3.07
N LYS A 357 5.66 5.98 -3.51
CA LYS A 357 5.49 6.85 -4.69
C LYS A 357 6.05 8.26 -4.47
N LYS A 358 6.08 8.77 -3.22
CA LYS A 358 6.78 10.01 -2.86
C LYS A 358 8.29 9.89 -3.13
N PHE A 359 8.89 8.74 -2.78
CA PHE A 359 10.29 8.46 -3.11
C PHE A 359 10.51 8.37 -4.61
N GLU A 360 9.64 7.68 -5.35
CA GLU A 360 9.75 7.56 -6.81
C GLU A 360 9.72 8.93 -7.51
N ALA A 361 8.80 9.82 -7.12
CA ALA A 361 8.71 11.18 -7.65
C ALA A 361 9.94 12.04 -7.34
N ALA A 362 10.67 11.72 -6.27
CA ALA A 362 11.88 12.42 -5.88
C ALA A 362 13.15 11.88 -6.58
N ARG A 363 13.06 10.81 -7.38
CA ARG A 363 14.22 10.24 -8.08
C ARG A 363 14.76 11.24 -9.12
N PRO A 364 16.09 11.53 -9.15
CA PRO A 364 16.66 12.55 -10.03
C PRO A 364 16.39 12.34 -11.53
N GLU A 365 16.28 11.09 -11.96
CA GLU A 365 16.03 10.69 -13.36
C GLU A 365 14.56 10.82 -13.80
N MET A 366 13.62 11.13 -12.90
CA MET A 366 12.20 11.29 -13.23
C MET A 366 11.92 12.71 -13.75
N ASN A 367 12.49 13.01 -14.93
CA ASN A 367 12.45 14.33 -15.54
C ASN A 367 12.47 14.32 -17.09
N ALA A 368 11.88 13.30 -17.73
CA ALA A 368 12.03 13.11 -19.18
C ALA A 368 11.43 14.27 -20.01
N SER A 369 10.48 15.01 -19.44
CA SER A 369 9.93 16.23 -20.06
C SER A 369 10.87 17.45 -20.01
N GLY A 370 12.05 17.33 -19.39
CA GLY A 370 12.92 18.46 -19.02
C GLY A 370 12.51 19.13 -17.69
N TYR A 371 11.34 18.77 -17.16
CA TYR A 371 10.86 19.15 -15.83
C TYR A 371 10.70 17.89 -14.99
N ARG A 372 10.64 18.03 -13.66
CA ARG A 372 10.28 16.90 -12.80
C ARG A 372 8.94 16.31 -13.23
N ASP A 373 8.86 15.01 -13.48
CA ASP A 373 7.66 14.37 -14.04
C ASP A 373 6.46 14.53 -13.07
N VAL A 374 6.67 14.28 -11.78
CA VAL A 374 5.66 14.48 -10.71
C VAL A 374 6.21 15.37 -9.61
N ASP A 375 5.59 16.53 -9.41
CA ASP A 375 6.04 17.56 -8.46
C ASP A 375 5.67 17.21 -7.02
N LEU A 376 4.52 16.54 -6.82
CA LEU A 376 3.97 16.23 -5.51
C LEU A 376 3.23 14.89 -5.50
N VAL A 377 3.28 14.16 -4.38
CA VAL A 377 2.50 12.93 -4.21
C VAL A 377 1.69 13.01 -2.92
N LEU A 378 0.38 12.87 -3.04
CA LEU A 378 -0.55 12.79 -1.91
C LEU A 378 -0.99 11.34 -1.72
N THR A 379 -1.08 10.90 -0.47
CA THR A 379 -1.67 9.60 -0.13
C THR A 379 -3.20 9.69 -0.10
N THR A 380 -3.88 8.53 -0.15
CA THR A 380 -5.33 8.44 0.08
C THR A 380 -5.76 9.10 1.39
N ARG A 381 -4.96 8.93 2.46
CA ARG A 381 -5.20 9.56 3.76
C ARG A 381 -5.06 11.08 3.72
N GLU A 382 -4.06 11.61 3.00
CA GLU A 382 -3.89 13.06 2.82
C GLU A 382 -5.08 13.67 2.09
N VAL A 383 -5.59 13.01 1.04
CA VAL A 383 -6.82 13.44 0.35
C VAL A 383 -8.04 13.36 1.29
N GLY A 384 -8.14 12.30 2.10
CA GLY A 384 -9.14 12.20 3.15
C GLY A 384 -9.13 13.38 4.12
N ARG A 385 -7.93 13.81 4.56
CA ARG A 385 -7.75 14.98 5.43
C ARG A 385 -8.15 16.27 4.72
N LEU A 386 -7.76 16.45 3.46
CA LEU A 386 -8.17 17.61 2.63
C LEU A 386 -9.70 17.71 2.51
N PHE A 387 -10.37 16.58 2.31
CA PHE A 387 -11.83 16.52 2.22
C PHE A 387 -12.54 16.81 3.54
N ARG A 388 -12.00 16.33 4.66
CA ARG A 388 -12.52 16.71 5.98
C ARG A 388 -12.32 18.21 6.26
N MET A 389 -11.19 18.77 5.83
CA MET A 389 -10.88 20.19 5.97
C MET A 389 -11.78 21.10 5.11
N SER A 390 -12.22 20.64 3.93
CA SER A 390 -13.06 21.42 3.02
C SER A 390 -14.55 21.45 3.39
N GLY A 391 -15.00 20.58 4.31
CA GLY A 391 -16.40 20.55 4.76
C GLY A 391 -17.41 20.10 3.70
N ILE A 392 -16.96 19.38 2.66
CA ILE A 392 -17.78 18.93 1.54
C ILE A 392 -18.72 17.78 1.96
N ASP A 393 -20.01 17.92 1.63
CA ASP A 393 -20.99 16.82 1.70
C ASP A 393 -21.01 16.05 0.38
N PHE A 394 -20.24 14.96 0.30
CA PHE A 394 -20.14 14.12 -0.90
C PHE A 394 -21.45 13.48 -1.34
N LYS A 395 -22.47 13.40 -0.47
CA LYS A 395 -23.80 12.90 -0.86
C LYS A 395 -24.62 13.91 -1.65
N LYS A 396 -24.24 15.19 -1.61
CA LYS A 396 -24.94 16.30 -2.27
C LYS A 396 -24.11 16.98 -3.35
N LEU A 397 -22.81 16.69 -3.41
CA LEU A 397 -21.92 17.31 -4.37
C LEU A 397 -22.28 16.82 -5.79
N PRO A 398 -22.61 17.72 -6.74
CA PRO A 398 -22.91 17.32 -8.10
C PRO A 398 -21.66 16.77 -8.78
N ALA A 399 -21.87 15.67 -9.51
CA ALA A 399 -20.85 15.04 -10.34
C ALA A 399 -20.23 16.03 -11.35
N GLN A 400 -18.94 15.89 -11.60
CA GLN A 400 -18.24 16.62 -12.66
C GLN A 400 -17.37 15.69 -13.49
N PRO A 401 -17.23 15.96 -14.80
CA PRO A 401 -16.38 15.16 -15.66
C PRO A 401 -14.90 15.41 -15.37
N PHE A 402 -14.09 14.41 -15.71
CA PHE A 402 -12.65 14.54 -15.82
C PHE A 402 -12.26 15.57 -16.88
N SER A 403 -11.03 16.08 -16.79
CA SER A 403 -10.43 16.85 -17.88
C SER A 403 -10.09 15.93 -19.07
N PRO A 404 -10.11 16.42 -20.32
CA PRO A 404 -9.91 15.57 -21.50
C PRO A 404 -8.45 15.12 -21.68
N TRP A 405 -8.25 14.19 -22.63
CA TRP A 405 -6.98 13.78 -23.26
C TRP A 405 -6.12 12.77 -22.50
N MET A 406 -6.28 12.64 -21.18
CA MET A 406 -5.55 11.66 -20.35
C MET A 406 -6.43 11.13 -19.20
N SER A 407 -7.67 10.80 -19.50
CA SER A 407 -8.68 10.41 -18.51
C SER A 407 -9.46 9.16 -18.86
N GLU A 408 -9.52 8.76 -20.14
CA GLU A 408 -10.11 7.49 -20.53
C GLU A 408 -9.26 6.33 -19.99
N TYR A 409 -9.93 5.29 -19.49
CA TYR A 409 -9.27 4.07 -19.03
C TYR A 409 -10.15 2.85 -19.26
N THR A 410 -9.52 1.67 -19.24
CA THR A 410 -10.21 0.39 -19.36
C THR A 410 -10.25 -0.38 -18.04
N GLY A 411 -11.08 -1.42 -17.98
CA GLY A 411 -11.11 -2.37 -16.86
C GLY A 411 -9.77 -3.05 -16.60
N ALA A 412 -8.92 -3.21 -17.63
CA ALA A 412 -7.56 -3.71 -17.45
C ALA A 412 -6.71 -2.76 -16.59
N ALA A 413 -6.88 -1.44 -16.74
CA ALA A 413 -6.21 -0.46 -15.89
C ALA A 413 -6.81 -0.37 -14.48
N VAL A 414 -8.10 -0.68 -14.30
CA VAL A 414 -8.73 -0.71 -12.96
C VAL A 414 -8.09 -1.78 -12.08
N ILE A 415 -7.86 -2.97 -12.64
CA ILE A 415 -7.35 -4.12 -11.87
C ILE A 415 -5.89 -3.97 -11.43
N PHE A 416 -5.10 -3.03 -11.96
CA PHE A 416 -3.73 -2.72 -11.49
C PHE A 416 -3.63 -2.49 -9.98
N GLY A 417 -4.73 -2.05 -9.36
CA GLY A 417 -4.78 -1.84 -7.91
C GLY A 417 -4.63 -3.12 -7.09
N ALA A 418 -4.96 -4.29 -7.66
CA ALA A 418 -4.91 -5.60 -7.01
C ALA A 418 -3.68 -6.40 -7.44
N THR A 419 -3.21 -7.29 -6.56
CA THR A 419 -2.16 -8.27 -6.91
C THR A 419 -2.60 -9.18 -8.05
N GLY A 420 -1.77 -9.30 -9.08
CA GLY A 420 -2.05 -10.07 -10.30
C GLY A 420 -2.83 -9.29 -11.35
N GLY A 421 -3.28 -8.08 -11.04
CA GLY A 421 -4.01 -7.25 -11.99
C GLY A 421 -3.15 -6.73 -13.13
N VAL A 422 -1.86 -6.46 -12.88
CA VAL A 422 -0.92 -6.04 -13.94
C VAL A 422 -0.67 -7.21 -14.90
N MET A 423 -0.47 -8.41 -14.37
CA MET A 423 -0.33 -9.65 -15.13
C MET A 423 -1.59 -9.93 -15.94
N GLU A 424 -2.77 -9.90 -15.32
CA GLU A 424 -4.04 -10.13 -16.02
C GLU A 424 -4.25 -9.10 -17.14
N ALA A 425 -3.98 -7.81 -16.88
CA ALA A 425 -4.08 -6.75 -17.87
C ALA A 425 -3.08 -6.94 -19.04
N ALA A 426 -1.84 -7.33 -18.73
CA ALA A 426 -0.82 -7.63 -19.74
C ALA A 426 -1.24 -8.80 -20.62
N LEU A 427 -1.72 -9.89 -20.02
CA LEU A 427 -2.17 -11.08 -20.76
C LEU A 427 -3.37 -10.79 -21.67
N ARG A 428 -4.33 -9.98 -21.23
CA ARG A 428 -5.48 -9.55 -22.07
C ARG A 428 -5.03 -8.88 -23.37
N THR A 429 -3.95 -8.10 -23.32
CA THR A 429 -3.44 -7.38 -24.51
C THR A 429 -2.47 -8.24 -25.31
N VAL A 430 -1.49 -8.84 -24.66
CA VAL A 430 -0.46 -9.66 -25.31
C VAL A 430 -1.08 -10.84 -26.06
N TYR A 431 -2.12 -11.47 -25.49
CA TYR A 431 -2.80 -12.60 -26.15
C TYR A 431 -3.38 -12.21 -27.51
N GLU A 432 -4.17 -11.13 -27.58
CA GLU A 432 -4.79 -10.72 -28.85
C GLU A 432 -3.76 -10.21 -29.86
N VAL A 433 -2.69 -9.53 -29.40
CA VAL A 433 -1.60 -9.07 -30.26
C VAL A 433 -0.87 -10.24 -30.92
N VAL A 434 -0.65 -11.35 -30.20
CA VAL A 434 0.06 -12.52 -30.73
C VAL A 434 -0.84 -13.44 -31.53
N MET A 435 -2.07 -13.66 -31.06
CA MET A 435 -3.01 -14.58 -31.70
C MET A 435 -3.68 -13.96 -32.93
N GLU A 436 -3.72 -12.62 -33.04
CA GLU A 436 -4.50 -11.89 -34.05
C GLU A 436 -6.00 -12.24 -33.98
N GLU A 437 -6.46 -12.71 -32.82
CA GLU A 437 -7.83 -13.13 -32.54
C GLU A 437 -8.35 -12.42 -31.27
N THR A 438 -9.66 -12.19 -31.21
CA THR A 438 -10.29 -11.61 -30.01
C THR A 438 -10.38 -12.66 -28.90
N LEU A 439 -9.87 -12.33 -27.72
CA LEU A 439 -9.90 -13.17 -26.54
C LEU A 439 -11.35 -13.29 -26.03
N GLY A 440 -11.88 -14.51 -26.02
CA GLY A 440 -13.28 -14.77 -25.63
C GLY A 440 -13.56 -14.58 -24.14
N ASP A 441 -12.66 -15.07 -23.27
CA ASP A 441 -12.74 -14.88 -21.81
C ASP A 441 -11.58 -14.02 -21.32
N LEU A 442 -11.90 -12.86 -20.76
CA LEU A 442 -10.94 -11.89 -20.26
C LEU A 442 -10.50 -12.18 -18.81
N ASN A 443 -11.13 -13.15 -18.14
CA ASN A 443 -10.92 -13.39 -16.72
C ASN A 443 -9.82 -14.43 -16.48
N PHE A 444 -8.60 -13.95 -16.27
CA PHE A 444 -7.48 -14.81 -15.85
C PHE A 444 -7.55 -15.08 -14.35
N THR A 445 -8.48 -15.94 -13.92
CA THR A 445 -8.79 -16.18 -12.50
C THR A 445 -7.60 -16.69 -11.68
N PHE A 446 -6.63 -17.37 -12.30
CA PHE A 446 -5.38 -17.77 -11.64
C PHE A 446 -4.57 -16.57 -11.11
N ALA A 447 -4.73 -15.40 -11.72
CA ALA A 447 -4.02 -14.19 -11.30
C ALA A 447 -4.66 -13.54 -10.07
N ARG A 448 -5.90 -13.91 -9.74
CA ARG A 448 -6.70 -13.25 -8.70
C ARG A 448 -6.50 -13.91 -7.33
N GLY A 449 -7.06 -13.29 -6.30
CA GLY A 449 -6.99 -13.79 -4.92
C GLY A 449 -5.70 -13.39 -4.18
N PHE A 450 -5.56 -13.95 -2.97
CA PHE A 450 -4.62 -13.48 -1.94
C PHE A 450 -3.50 -14.47 -1.61
N GLU A 451 -3.39 -15.56 -2.37
CA GLU A 451 -2.27 -16.50 -2.29
C GLU A 451 -0.95 -15.78 -2.55
N GLY A 452 0.08 -16.10 -1.77
CA GLY A 452 1.34 -15.35 -1.73
C GLY A 452 2.11 -15.34 -3.05
N ILE A 453 2.19 -16.51 -3.69
CA ILE A 453 2.71 -16.72 -5.03
C ILE A 453 1.62 -17.42 -5.83
N LYS A 454 1.34 -16.91 -7.02
CA LYS A 454 0.43 -17.51 -8.01
C LYS A 454 1.21 -17.75 -9.29
N GLU A 455 0.94 -18.85 -9.98
CA GLU A 455 1.66 -19.23 -11.20
C GLU A 455 0.73 -19.81 -12.25
N ALA A 456 1.10 -19.65 -13.51
CA ALA A 456 0.40 -20.26 -14.64
C ALA A 456 1.31 -20.45 -15.85
N GLU A 457 0.86 -21.25 -16.80
CA GLU A 457 1.42 -21.35 -18.14
C GLU A 457 0.37 -20.87 -19.15
N VAL A 458 0.73 -19.92 -19.99
CA VAL A 458 -0.11 -19.38 -21.06
C VAL A 458 0.50 -19.75 -22.41
N ASP A 459 -0.30 -20.34 -23.29
CA ASP A 459 0.12 -20.65 -24.66
C ASP A 459 -0.11 -19.43 -25.56
N LEU A 460 0.98 -18.89 -26.11
CA LEU A 460 0.98 -17.81 -27.10
C LEU A 460 1.45 -18.37 -28.45
N LYS A 461 0.51 -18.85 -29.26
CA LYS A 461 0.73 -19.38 -30.63
C LYS A 461 1.79 -20.50 -30.67
N GLY A 462 1.72 -21.43 -29.73
CA GLY A 462 2.64 -22.55 -29.55
C GLY A 462 3.84 -22.24 -28.65
N THR A 463 4.02 -20.98 -28.25
CA THR A 463 5.05 -20.58 -27.27
C THR A 463 4.47 -20.63 -25.86
N LYS A 464 4.93 -21.58 -25.05
CA LYS A 464 4.52 -21.72 -23.64
C LYS A 464 5.21 -20.67 -22.77
N VAL A 465 4.47 -19.64 -22.37
CA VAL A 465 4.93 -18.57 -21.49
C VAL A 465 4.51 -18.87 -20.06
N LYS A 466 5.47 -19.22 -19.23
CA LYS A 466 5.28 -19.41 -17.79
C LYS A 466 5.33 -18.07 -17.07
N VAL A 467 4.32 -17.78 -16.25
CA VAL A 467 4.20 -16.53 -15.51
C VAL A 467 4.08 -16.77 -14.01
N ALA A 468 4.56 -15.82 -13.21
CA ALA A 468 4.37 -15.82 -11.76
C ALA A 468 3.92 -14.44 -11.26
N ILE A 469 3.19 -14.43 -10.17
CA ILE A 469 2.74 -13.22 -9.46
C ILE A 469 3.10 -13.40 -7.99
N ALA A 470 3.78 -12.43 -7.42
CA ALA A 470 4.06 -12.37 -5.99
C ALA A 470 3.58 -11.05 -5.39
N HIS A 471 2.94 -11.13 -4.22
CA HIS A 471 2.65 -9.95 -3.40
C HIS A 471 3.22 -10.11 -1.99
N GLY A 472 3.78 -9.02 -1.46
CA GLY A 472 4.60 -9.07 -0.27
C GLY A 472 6.05 -9.43 -0.61
N LEU A 473 6.99 -8.65 -0.10
CA LEU A 473 8.41 -8.80 -0.44
C LEU A 473 9.04 -10.11 0.05
N GLY A 474 8.46 -10.79 1.05
CA GLY A 474 8.90 -12.14 1.43
C GLY A 474 8.70 -13.18 0.31
N HIS A 475 7.59 -13.10 -0.42
CA HIS A 475 7.34 -13.96 -1.60
C HIS A 475 8.19 -13.51 -2.79
N ALA A 476 8.39 -12.21 -2.96
CA ALA A 476 9.30 -11.68 -3.98
C ALA A 476 10.73 -12.23 -3.78
N ARG A 477 11.23 -12.24 -2.53
CA ARG A 477 12.53 -12.82 -2.17
C ARG A 477 12.65 -14.28 -2.60
N GLN A 478 11.62 -15.09 -2.36
CA GLN A 478 11.60 -16.49 -2.78
C GLN A 478 11.76 -16.64 -4.31
N LEU A 479 11.01 -15.87 -5.11
CA LEU A 479 11.13 -15.91 -6.57
C LEU A 479 12.47 -15.39 -7.06
N MET A 480 12.98 -14.31 -6.46
CA MET A 480 14.25 -13.70 -6.83
C MET A 480 15.44 -14.60 -6.55
N ASP A 481 15.43 -15.32 -5.42
CA ASP A 481 16.48 -16.29 -5.10
C ASP A 481 16.48 -17.46 -6.09
N GLN A 482 15.30 -17.91 -6.55
CA GLN A 482 15.20 -18.92 -7.60
C GLN A 482 15.76 -18.42 -8.94
N VAL A 483 15.50 -17.16 -9.31
CA VAL A 483 16.03 -16.54 -10.53
C VAL A 483 17.54 -16.41 -10.45
N ARG A 484 18.08 -15.89 -9.34
CA ARG A 484 19.52 -15.78 -9.10
C ARG A 484 20.22 -17.13 -9.15
N ALA A 485 19.57 -18.19 -8.66
CA ALA A 485 20.09 -19.55 -8.70
C ALA A 485 20.02 -20.21 -10.10
N GLY A 486 19.44 -19.56 -11.10
CA GLY A 486 19.23 -20.12 -12.44
C GLY A 486 18.19 -21.25 -12.49
N GLN A 487 17.30 -21.31 -11.49
CA GLN A 487 16.30 -22.38 -11.32
C GLN A 487 14.88 -21.93 -11.70
N SER A 488 14.68 -20.63 -11.96
CA SER A 488 13.36 -20.09 -12.27
C SER A 488 12.84 -20.57 -13.63
N PRO A 489 11.63 -21.15 -13.69
CA PRO A 489 11.02 -21.58 -14.95
C PRO A 489 10.23 -20.46 -15.65
N TYR A 490 10.13 -19.27 -15.05
CA TYR A 490 9.23 -18.21 -15.51
C TYR A 490 9.88 -17.34 -16.59
N HIS A 491 9.03 -16.72 -17.40
CA HIS A 491 9.40 -15.75 -18.42
C HIS A 491 8.98 -14.34 -18.02
N PHE A 492 7.87 -14.20 -17.27
CA PHE A 492 7.36 -12.92 -16.79
C PHE A 492 6.88 -13.04 -15.35
N ILE A 493 7.30 -12.11 -14.50
CA ILE A 493 7.00 -12.14 -13.07
C ILE A 493 6.48 -10.77 -12.63
N GLU A 494 5.22 -10.73 -12.14
CA GLU A 494 4.68 -9.55 -11.47
C GLU A 494 5.08 -9.54 -10.00
N ILE A 495 5.67 -8.45 -9.52
CA ILE A 495 5.97 -8.26 -8.10
C ILE A 495 5.32 -6.99 -7.54
N MET A 496 4.51 -7.18 -6.51
CA MET A 496 3.94 -6.10 -5.71
C MET A 496 4.50 -6.13 -4.29
N ALA A 497 5.14 -5.04 -3.85
CA ALA A 497 5.72 -5.00 -2.51
C ALA A 497 4.69 -5.18 -1.37
N CYS A 498 3.48 -4.65 -1.55
CA CYS A 498 2.45 -4.64 -0.51
C CYS A 498 1.55 -5.89 -0.60
N PRO A 499 1.17 -6.52 0.53
CA PRO A 499 0.22 -7.64 0.49
C PRO A 499 -1.13 -7.18 -0.07
N GLY A 500 -1.66 -7.94 -1.03
CA GLY A 500 -2.85 -7.61 -1.82
C GLY A 500 -2.60 -6.67 -3.01
N GLY A 501 -1.38 -6.15 -3.18
CA GLY A 501 -1.09 -5.12 -4.18
C GLY A 501 -1.31 -3.69 -3.66
N CYS A 502 -1.57 -2.76 -4.56
CA CYS A 502 -1.71 -1.34 -4.24
C CYS A 502 -2.89 -1.04 -3.30
N ILE A 503 -3.96 -1.85 -3.29
CA ILE A 503 -5.07 -1.74 -2.32
C ILE A 503 -4.67 -1.95 -0.86
N GLY A 504 -3.52 -2.59 -0.63
CA GLY A 504 -2.87 -2.76 0.67
C GLY A 504 -1.70 -1.79 0.89
N GLY A 505 -1.52 -0.80 0.01
CA GLY A 505 -0.41 0.14 0.03
C GLY A 505 -0.34 0.99 1.29
N GLY A 506 0.87 1.40 1.69
CA GLY A 506 1.12 2.13 2.93
C GLY A 506 0.47 3.51 3.05
N GLY A 507 -0.13 4.06 1.98
CA GLY A 507 -0.86 5.32 1.94
C GLY A 507 -2.39 5.19 2.03
N GLN A 508 -2.92 3.96 2.05
CA GLN A 508 -4.37 3.69 2.14
C GLN A 508 -4.95 3.95 3.54
N PRO A 509 -6.28 4.09 3.70
CA PRO A 509 -6.91 4.14 5.01
C PRO A 509 -6.44 2.98 5.89
N ILE A 510 -6.15 3.27 7.15
CA ILE A 510 -5.55 2.30 8.09
C ILE A 510 -6.49 1.10 8.26
N THR A 511 -6.00 -0.11 7.96
CA THR A 511 -6.77 -1.34 8.15
C THR A 511 -6.19 -2.17 9.29
N LYS A 512 -7.05 -2.85 10.05
CA LYS A 512 -6.65 -3.73 11.17
C LYS A 512 -6.40 -5.18 10.77
N ARG A 513 -6.86 -5.58 9.57
CA ARG A 513 -6.80 -6.96 9.08
C ARG A 513 -6.81 -7.04 7.54
N ASN A 514 -6.26 -8.12 7.00
CA ASN A 514 -6.26 -8.41 5.56
C ASN A 514 -7.66 -8.57 4.97
N ALA A 515 -8.68 -8.90 5.76
CA ALA A 515 -10.06 -8.98 5.27
C ALA A 515 -10.52 -7.69 4.56
N LYS A 516 -10.10 -6.51 5.04
CA LYS A 516 -10.42 -5.24 4.38
C LYS A 516 -9.69 -5.07 3.03
N ARG A 517 -8.52 -5.71 2.88
CA ARG A 517 -7.80 -5.72 1.59
C ARG A 517 -8.52 -6.63 0.59
N LEU A 518 -9.06 -7.76 1.03
CA LEU A 518 -9.89 -8.65 0.20
C LEU A 518 -11.14 -7.93 -0.30
N GLU A 519 -11.88 -7.25 0.59
CA GLU A 519 -13.05 -6.45 0.23
C GLU A 519 -12.71 -5.41 -0.87
N ARG A 520 -11.56 -4.72 -0.73
CA ARG A 520 -11.08 -3.77 -1.75
C ARG A 520 -10.68 -4.44 -3.07
N ILE A 521 -10.15 -5.67 -3.04
CA ILE A 521 -9.83 -6.45 -4.25
C ILE A 521 -11.12 -6.84 -4.97
N GLU A 522 -12.11 -7.33 -4.23
CA GLU A 522 -13.41 -7.74 -4.77
C GLU A 522 -14.09 -6.57 -5.50
N ALA A 523 -14.16 -5.40 -4.86
CA ALA A 523 -14.72 -4.19 -5.45
C ALA A 523 -13.97 -3.72 -6.73
N ILE A 524 -12.63 -3.90 -6.81
CA ILE A 524 -11.85 -3.62 -8.04
C ILE A 524 -12.32 -4.50 -9.20
N TYR A 525 -12.55 -5.79 -8.95
CA TYR A 525 -12.94 -6.73 -10.00
C TYR A 525 -14.41 -6.58 -10.39
N GLU A 526 -15.29 -6.19 -9.47
CA GLU A 526 -16.67 -5.80 -9.77
C GLU A 526 -16.70 -4.59 -10.73
N GLU A 527 -15.86 -3.58 -10.49
CA GLU A 527 -15.76 -2.43 -11.39
C GLU A 527 -15.24 -2.84 -12.78
N ASP A 528 -14.17 -3.63 -12.88
CA ASP A 528 -13.68 -4.14 -14.17
C ASP A 528 -14.78 -4.90 -14.94
N GLN A 529 -15.56 -5.74 -14.26
CA GLN A 529 -16.64 -6.49 -14.89
C GLN A 529 -17.78 -5.60 -15.41
N ALA A 530 -18.01 -4.45 -14.78
CA ALA A 530 -19.05 -3.50 -15.17
C ALA A 530 -18.65 -2.61 -16.37
N MET A 531 -17.37 -2.58 -16.75
CA MET A 531 -16.89 -1.74 -17.84
C MET A 531 -17.07 -2.38 -19.21
N GLU A 532 -17.41 -1.55 -20.21
CA GLU A 532 -17.46 -1.99 -21.62
C GLU A 532 -16.05 -2.23 -22.18
N ALA A 533 -15.15 -1.26 -21.98
CA ALA A 533 -13.76 -1.38 -22.41
C ALA A 533 -12.93 -2.04 -21.30
N ARG A 534 -12.46 -3.27 -21.53
CA ARG A 534 -11.73 -4.08 -20.52
C ARG A 534 -10.32 -4.50 -20.95
N LYS A 535 -9.81 -3.95 -22.04
CA LYS A 535 -8.49 -4.26 -22.61
C LYS A 535 -7.73 -2.97 -22.91
N SER A 536 -6.46 -2.89 -22.51
CA SER A 536 -5.72 -1.62 -22.60
C SER A 536 -5.56 -1.09 -24.03
N HIS A 537 -5.37 -1.98 -25.01
CA HIS A 537 -5.18 -1.61 -26.41
C HIS A 537 -6.44 -1.08 -27.12
N ILE A 538 -7.62 -1.13 -26.49
CA ILE A 538 -8.86 -0.53 -27.04
C ILE A 538 -9.20 0.83 -26.44
N ASN A 539 -8.38 1.35 -25.52
CA ASN A 539 -8.52 2.71 -24.99
C ASN A 539 -8.28 3.72 -26.12
N LYS A 540 -9.28 4.55 -26.43
CA LYS A 540 -9.23 5.43 -27.60
C LYS A 540 -8.27 6.59 -27.40
N GLU A 541 -8.20 7.16 -26.20
CA GLU A 541 -7.20 8.21 -25.91
C GLU A 541 -5.77 7.66 -26.00
N VAL A 542 -5.52 6.40 -25.58
CA VAL A 542 -4.19 5.77 -25.72
C VAL A 542 -3.87 5.50 -27.18
N GLN A 543 -4.84 5.04 -27.98
CA GLN A 543 -4.66 4.88 -29.43
C GLN A 543 -4.35 6.21 -30.11
N ALA A 544 -5.05 7.28 -29.75
CA ALA A 544 -4.80 8.62 -30.26
C ALA A 544 -3.40 9.13 -29.86
N LEU A 545 -2.98 8.89 -28.61
CA LEU A 545 -1.64 9.24 -28.14
C LEU A 545 -0.54 8.57 -29.00
N TYR A 546 -0.67 7.28 -29.32
CA TYR A 546 0.28 6.64 -30.22
C TYR A 546 0.17 7.17 -31.65
N ALA A 547 -1.03 7.30 -32.21
CA ALA A 547 -1.21 7.74 -33.59
C ALA A 547 -0.68 9.17 -33.84
N GLU A 548 -0.83 10.06 -32.86
CA GLU A 548 -0.57 11.50 -33.03
C GLU A 548 0.74 11.96 -32.40
N TYR A 549 1.26 11.24 -31.39
CA TYR A 549 2.37 11.73 -30.58
C TYR A 549 3.53 10.75 -30.40
N LEU A 550 3.28 9.51 -29.96
CA LEU A 550 4.33 8.54 -29.62
C LEU A 550 4.72 7.62 -30.78
N GLU A 551 3.92 7.60 -31.84
CA GLU A 551 4.02 6.77 -33.05
C GLU A 551 3.79 5.27 -32.81
N LYS A 552 4.64 4.62 -32.01
CA LYS A 552 4.54 3.18 -31.73
C LYS A 552 5.15 2.80 -30.37
N PRO A 553 4.69 1.70 -29.74
CA PRO A 553 5.36 1.13 -28.58
C PRO A 553 6.81 0.79 -28.88
N LEU A 554 7.69 0.97 -27.90
CA LEU A 554 9.14 0.80 -28.00
C LEU A 554 9.81 1.62 -29.12
N GLY A 555 9.16 2.70 -29.58
CA GLY A 555 9.74 3.66 -30.51
C GLY A 555 10.70 4.63 -29.83
N HIS A 556 11.42 5.46 -30.60
CA HIS A 556 12.37 6.43 -30.02
C HIS A 556 11.69 7.36 -29.00
N LYS A 557 10.58 7.98 -29.39
CA LYS A 557 9.87 8.96 -28.55
C LYS A 557 9.16 8.31 -27.35
N SER A 558 8.58 7.12 -27.52
CA SER A 558 8.00 6.39 -26.39
C SER A 558 9.10 5.96 -25.41
N HIS A 559 10.24 5.48 -25.90
CA HIS A 559 11.37 5.10 -25.06
C HIS A 559 11.99 6.29 -24.31
N GLU A 560 12.08 7.45 -24.94
CA GLU A 560 12.59 8.68 -24.31
C GLU A 560 11.69 9.15 -23.15
N LEU A 561 10.37 9.15 -23.35
CA LEU A 561 9.44 9.70 -22.37
C LEU A 561 9.00 8.69 -21.30
N LEU A 562 8.82 7.43 -21.70
CA LEU A 562 8.09 6.42 -20.93
C LEU A 562 8.98 5.33 -20.34
N HIS A 563 10.27 5.30 -20.64
CA HIS A 563 11.20 4.30 -20.11
C HIS A 563 12.22 4.94 -19.16
N THR A 564 12.83 4.11 -18.32
CA THR A 564 13.83 4.47 -17.32
C THR A 564 14.84 3.34 -17.15
N HIS A 565 15.91 3.62 -16.43
CA HIS A 565 16.86 2.63 -15.96
C HIS A 565 16.92 2.65 -14.43
N TYR A 566 17.42 1.57 -13.86
CA TYR A 566 17.62 1.40 -12.42
C TYR A 566 19.10 1.23 -12.13
N HIS A 567 19.52 1.58 -10.92
CA HIS A 567 20.92 1.53 -10.52
C HIS A 567 21.08 0.79 -9.21
N ASP A 568 22.20 0.10 -9.06
CA ASP A 568 22.59 -0.51 -7.80
C ASP A 568 22.69 0.57 -6.72
N LYS A 569 21.93 0.41 -5.64
CA LYS A 569 21.98 1.36 -4.53
C LYS A 569 23.16 1.13 -3.59
N HIS A 570 23.94 0.07 -3.81
CA HIS A 570 25.15 -0.32 -3.11
C HIS A 570 25.12 0.06 -1.64
N LYS A 571 23.99 -0.21 -1.00
CA LYS A 571 23.91 -0.13 0.45
C LYS A 571 24.64 -1.38 0.93
N LYS A 572 25.95 -1.28 1.17
CA LYS A 572 26.77 -2.40 1.64
C LYS A 572 26.19 -2.88 2.97
N PHE A 573 25.38 -3.91 2.90
CA PHE A 573 24.73 -4.54 4.02
C PHE A 573 25.30 -5.96 4.13
N LEU A 574 26.29 -6.11 5.00
CA LEU A 574 26.87 -7.39 5.41
C LEU A 574 26.76 -7.50 6.93
#